data_AF-X0UB73-F1
#
_entry.id   AF-X0UB73-F1
#
_cell.length_a   1.000
_cell.length_b   1.000
_cell.length_c   1.000
_cell.angle_alpha   90.00
_cell.angle_beta   90.00
_cell.angle_gamma   90.00
#
_symmetry.space_group_name_H-M   'P 1'
#
loop_
_entity.id
_entity.type
_entity.pdbx_description
1 polymer ?
#
loop_
_entity_poly.entity_id
_entity_poly.type
_entity_poly.pdbx_seq_one_letter_code
_entity_poly.pdbx_strand_id
1 'polypeptide(L)'
;PKTKEAKILFDADKLDVLGSIGIARAFIIAGQYGEKIYSDIPIDKYTKDNIVGEKQNGRIKDLSKHAVNLEFEMKFKHIPEKLYTKKAKEIAKQRFKFMKQFFKRLKREINGEI
;
A
#
# COMPACT_ATOMS: atom_id res chain seq x y z
N PRO A 1 1.12 2.34 -21.07
CA PRO A 1 1.92 3.43 -21.67
C PRO A 1 2.79 2.94 -22.85
N LYS A 2 2.71 3.63 -24.00
CA LYS A 2 3.41 3.24 -25.24
C LYS A 2 4.74 3.97 -25.45
N THR A 3 4.82 5.27 -25.15
CA THR A 3 6.04 6.09 -25.32
C THR A 3 6.96 6.05 -24.10
N LYS A 4 8.20 6.55 -24.23
CA LYS A 4 9.16 6.62 -23.12
C LYS A 4 8.69 7.61 -22.06
N GLU A 5 8.20 8.77 -22.48
CA GLU A 5 7.66 9.84 -21.64
C GLU A 5 6.45 9.34 -20.86
N ALA A 6 5.54 8.60 -21.50
CA ALA A 6 4.38 8.01 -20.84
C ALA A 6 4.77 6.94 -19.81
N LYS A 7 5.84 6.19 -20.05
CA LYS A 7 6.38 5.22 -19.07
C LYS A 7 7.01 5.93 -17.88
N ILE A 8 7.77 7.00 -18.11
CA ILE A 8 8.38 7.82 -17.05
C ILE A 8 7.31 8.49 -16.19
N LEU A 9 6.30 9.11 -16.82
CA LEU A 9 5.18 9.75 -16.12
C LEU A 9 4.38 8.73 -15.29
N PHE A 10 4.09 7.55 -15.86
CA PHE A 10 3.43 6.47 -15.12
C PHE A 10 4.26 6.03 -13.92
N ASP A 11 5.56 5.82 -14.10
CA ASP A 11 6.45 5.41 -13.02
C ASP A 11 6.52 6.47 -11.91
N ALA A 12 6.59 7.75 -12.26
CA ALA A 12 6.63 8.85 -11.30
C ALA A 12 5.36 8.89 -10.43
N ASP A 13 4.18 8.77 -11.04
CA ASP A 13 2.89 8.66 -10.32
C ASP A 13 2.89 7.47 -9.35
N LYS A 14 3.36 6.31 -9.81
CA LYS A 14 3.39 5.09 -8.97
C LYS A 14 4.44 5.11 -7.88
N LEU A 15 5.53 5.85 -8.05
CA LEU A 15 6.53 6.00 -7.00
C LEU A 15 6.03 6.86 -5.84
N ASP A 16 5.12 7.80 -6.09
CA ASP A 16 4.63 8.74 -5.07
C ASP A 16 3.82 8.06 -3.96
N VAL A 17 3.14 6.96 -4.28
CA VAL A 17 2.41 6.14 -3.30
C VAL A 17 3.32 5.21 -2.47
N LEU A 18 4.64 5.22 -2.71
CA LEU A 18 5.62 4.43 -1.96
C LEU A 18 6.47 5.29 -1.02
N GLY A 19 7.06 4.63 -0.02
CA GLY A 19 7.98 5.26 0.93
C GLY A 19 7.26 6.10 1.97
N SER A 20 7.98 7.05 2.58
CA SER A 20 7.47 7.86 3.69
C SER A 20 6.26 8.71 3.30
N ILE A 21 6.27 9.30 2.10
CA ILE A 21 5.13 10.08 1.56
C ILE A 21 3.91 9.17 1.41
N GLY A 22 4.08 7.98 0.82
CA GLY A 22 3.02 6.99 0.68
C GLY A 22 2.39 6.60 2.03
N ILE A 23 3.23 6.37 3.05
CA ILE A 23 2.76 6.09 4.42
C ILE A 23 1.93 7.26 4.96
N ALA A 24 2.47 8.48 4.92
CA ALA A 24 1.78 9.65 5.46
C ALA A 24 0.44 9.89 4.77
N ARG A 25 0.41 9.82 3.44
CA ARG A 25 -0.83 9.96 2.65
C ARG A 25 -1.85 8.88 3.01
N ALA A 26 -1.41 7.64 3.18
CA ALA A 26 -2.33 6.55 3.52
C ALA A 26 -2.96 6.75 4.91
N PHE A 27 -2.21 7.22 5.91
CA PHE A 27 -2.78 7.54 7.23
C PHE A 27 -3.71 8.76 7.22
N ILE A 28 -3.40 9.79 6.43
CA ILE A 28 -4.31 10.93 6.26
C ILE A 28 -5.65 10.48 5.68
N ILE A 29 -5.60 9.67 4.63
CA ILE A 29 -6.80 9.09 3.99
C ILE A 29 -7.56 8.20 4.98
N ALA A 30 -6.86 7.33 5.70
CA ALA A 30 -7.47 6.47 6.71
C ALA A 30 -8.19 7.28 7.79
N GLY A 31 -7.57 8.36 8.28
CA GLY A 31 -8.20 9.28 9.24
C GLY A 31 -9.45 9.95 8.67
N GLN A 32 -9.41 10.40 7.41
CA GLN A 32 -10.55 11.02 6.74
C GLN A 32 -11.75 10.06 6.59
N TYR A 33 -11.49 8.78 6.35
CA TYR A 33 -12.52 7.76 6.13
C TYR A 33 -12.86 6.92 7.37
N GLY A 34 -12.27 7.24 8.53
CA GLY A 34 -12.49 6.48 9.77
C GLY A 34 -12.00 5.03 9.68
N GLU A 35 -10.99 4.77 8.86
CA GLU A 35 -10.36 3.45 8.74
C GLU A 35 -9.46 3.18 9.95
N LYS A 36 -9.10 1.92 10.15
CA LYS A 36 -8.20 1.54 11.24
C LYS A 36 -6.76 1.91 10.90
N ILE A 37 -5.98 2.24 11.93
CA ILE A 37 -4.54 2.42 11.82
C ILE A 37 -3.88 1.11 11.35
N TYR A 38 -4.33 -0.01 11.93
CA TYR A 38 -3.77 -1.35 11.68
C TYR A 38 -4.82 -2.44 11.90
N SER A 39 -4.67 -3.58 11.22
CA SER A 39 -5.52 -4.76 11.35
C SER A 39 -4.73 -6.06 11.20
N ASP A 40 -4.91 -7.02 12.11
CA ASP A 40 -4.32 -8.37 12.03
C ASP A 40 -5.16 -9.37 11.22
N ILE A 41 -6.24 -8.92 10.59
CA ILE A 41 -7.05 -9.80 9.73
C ILE A 41 -6.16 -10.32 8.58
N PRO A 42 -6.03 -11.63 8.38
CA PRO A 42 -5.29 -12.17 7.24
C PRO A 42 -5.83 -11.64 5.91
N ILE A 43 -4.94 -11.30 4.98
CA ILE A 43 -5.31 -10.62 3.73
C ILE A 43 -6.33 -11.41 2.90
N ASP A 44 -6.26 -12.74 2.92
CA ASP A 44 -7.18 -13.60 2.19
C ASP A 44 -8.60 -13.54 2.77
N LYS A 45 -8.70 -13.53 4.12
CA LYS A 45 -9.98 -13.35 4.81
C LYS A 45 -10.53 -11.94 4.57
N TYR A 46 -9.69 -10.92 4.71
CA TYR A 46 -10.08 -9.55 4.41
C TYR A 46 -10.62 -9.39 2.98
N THR A 47 -9.96 -10.02 2.00
CA THR A 47 -10.35 -9.95 0.58
C THR A 47 -11.72 -10.59 0.35
N LYS A 48 -11.98 -11.76 0.93
CA LYS A 48 -13.29 -12.42 0.84
C LYS A 48 -14.41 -11.60 1.49
N ASP A 49 -14.15 -11.15 2.71
CA ASP A 49 -15.17 -10.51 3.53
C ASP A 49 -15.48 -9.09 3.05
N ASN A 50 -14.44 -8.30 2.73
CA ASN A 50 -14.57 -6.85 2.59
C ASN A 50 -14.24 -6.28 1.20
N ILE A 51 -13.88 -7.10 0.21
CA ILE A 51 -13.61 -6.62 -1.15
C ILE A 51 -14.65 -7.17 -2.15
N VAL A 52 -15.19 -6.27 -2.98
CA VAL A 52 -16.16 -6.63 -4.02
C VAL A 52 -15.53 -7.57 -5.03
N GLY A 53 -16.17 -8.71 -5.27
CA GLY A 53 -15.71 -9.73 -6.21
C GLY A 53 -14.47 -10.50 -5.78
N GLU A 54 -14.04 -10.37 -4.52
CA GLU A 54 -12.91 -11.12 -3.92
C GLU A 54 -11.59 -10.97 -4.69
N LYS A 55 -11.43 -9.87 -5.41
CA LYS A 55 -10.20 -9.53 -6.15
C LYS A 55 -9.48 -8.40 -5.43
N GLN A 56 -8.17 -8.48 -5.24
CA GLN A 56 -7.40 -7.45 -4.53
C GLN A 56 -7.48 -6.03 -5.15
N ASN A 57 -7.91 -5.91 -6.41
CA ASN A 57 -8.17 -4.64 -7.07
C ASN A 57 -9.64 -4.20 -7.02
N GLY A 58 -10.51 -4.94 -6.32
CA GLY A 58 -11.92 -4.64 -6.15
C GLY A 58 -12.17 -3.46 -5.23
N ARG A 59 -13.41 -2.96 -5.23
CA ARG A 59 -13.85 -1.88 -4.35
C ARG A 59 -14.00 -2.40 -2.91
N ILE A 60 -13.61 -1.58 -1.94
CA ILE A 60 -13.85 -1.85 -0.52
C ILE A 60 -15.35 -1.75 -0.23
N LYS A 61 -15.91 -2.76 0.45
CA LYS A 61 -17.33 -2.80 0.84
C LYS A 61 -17.62 -1.89 2.03
N ASP A 62 -16.79 -1.99 3.07
CA ASP A 62 -16.91 -1.24 4.32
C ASP A 62 -15.54 -0.63 4.69
N LEU A 63 -15.47 0.70 4.65
CA LEU A 63 -14.24 1.46 4.94
C LEU A 63 -13.81 1.32 6.39
N SER A 64 -14.73 1.15 7.34
CA SER A 64 -14.41 1.01 8.77
C SER A 64 -13.64 -0.29 9.09
N LYS A 65 -13.73 -1.28 8.20
CA LYS A 65 -12.99 -2.55 8.26
C LYS A 65 -11.65 -2.49 7.54
N HIS A 66 -11.37 -1.41 6.82
CA HIS A 66 -10.09 -1.22 6.16
C HIS A 66 -9.02 -0.74 7.13
N ALA A 67 -7.76 -0.92 6.74
CA ALA A 67 -6.62 -0.45 7.49
C ALA A 67 -5.44 -0.17 6.56
N VAL A 68 -4.57 0.74 6.98
CA VAL A 68 -3.42 1.18 6.15
C VAL A 68 -2.49 0.02 5.79
N ASN A 69 -2.27 -0.93 6.70
CA ASN A 69 -1.45 -2.12 6.42
C ASN A 69 -2.13 -3.08 5.41
N LEU A 70 -3.46 -3.11 5.35
CA LEU A 70 -4.19 -3.90 4.35
C LEU A 70 -4.09 -3.27 2.97
N GLU A 71 -4.15 -1.94 2.87
CA GLU A 71 -3.89 -1.22 1.61
C GLU A 71 -2.46 -1.52 1.09
N PHE A 72 -1.48 -1.56 2.00
CA PHE A 72 -0.11 -1.93 1.67
C PHE A 72 -0.02 -3.35 1.10
N GLU A 73 -0.65 -4.34 1.76
CA GLU A 73 -0.62 -5.73 1.32
C GLU A 73 -1.37 -5.95 -0.01
N MET A 74 -2.50 -5.28 -0.23
CA MET A 74 -3.29 -5.44 -1.47
C MET A 74 -2.70 -4.69 -2.66
N LYS A 75 -2.17 -3.49 -2.45
CA LYS A 75 -1.84 -2.57 -3.56
C LYS A 75 -0.36 -2.24 -3.62
N PHE A 76 0.18 -1.62 -2.57
CA PHE A 76 1.54 -1.05 -2.63
C PHE A 76 2.62 -2.10 -2.85
N LYS A 77 2.43 -3.31 -2.30
CA LYS A 77 3.30 -4.46 -2.49
C LYS A 77 3.54 -4.85 -3.94
N HIS A 78 2.56 -4.63 -4.82
CA HIS A 78 2.62 -5.02 -6.23
C HIS A 78 3.10 -3.89 -7.15
N ILE A 79 3.32 -2.68 -6.62
CA ILE A 79 3.74 -1.53 -7.43
C ILE A 79 5.12 -1.73 -8.06
N PRO A 80 6.16 -2.19 -7.33
CA PRO A 80 7.50 -2.35 -7.91
C PRO A 80 7.53 -3.22 -9.18
N GLU A 81 6.63 -4.20 -9.28
CA GLU A 81 6.50 -5.12 -10.42
C GLU A 81 5.86 -4.46 -11.65
N LYS A 82 5.07 -3.41 -11.45
CA LYS A 82 4.32 -2.70 -12.51
C LYS A 82 5.09 -1.53 -13.14
N LEU A 83 6.27 -1.20 -12.61
CA LEU A 83 7.10 -0.10 -13.11
C LEU A 83 7.82 -0.48 -14.41
N TYR A 84 8.02 0.51 -15.27
CA TYR A 84 8.57 0.31 -16.61
C TYR A 84 10.08 0.54 -16.68
N THR A 85 10.59 1.59 -16.04
CA THR A 85 11.98 2.02 -16.14
C THR A 85 12.85 1.35 -15.08
N LYS A 86 14.11 1.08 -15.43
CA LYS A 86 15.10 0.53 -14.49
C LYS A 86 15.27 1.44 -13.27
N LYS A 87 15.35 2.75 -13.49
CA LYS A 87 15.55 3.73 -12.42
C LYS A 87 14.37 3.75 -11.45
N ALA A 88 13.13 3.69 -11.95
CA ALA A 88 11.98 3.64 -11.07
C ALA A 88 11.97 2.37 -10.20
N LYS A 89 12.33 1.21 -10.76
CA LYS A 89 12.43 -0.03 -9.98
C LYS A 89 13.48 0.06 -8.85
N GLU A 90 14.62 0.71 -9.10
CA GLU A 90 15.64 0.96 -8.08
C GLU A 90 15.09 1.84 -6.94
N ILE A 91 14.42 2.95 -7.27
CA ILE A 91 13.81 3.85 -6.28
C ILE A 91 12.72 3.12 -5.50
N ALA A 92 11.85 2.39 -6.20
CA ALA A 92 10.76 1.63 -5.59
C ALA A 92 11.28 0.59 -4.61
N LYS A 93 12.39 -0.10 -4.93
CA LYS A 93 13.00 -1.08 -4.03
C LYS A 93 13.41 -0.45 -2.69
N GLN A 94 14.00 0.74 -2.71
CA GLN A 94 14.40 1.46 -1.50
C GLN A 94 13.17 1.91 -0.70
N ARG A 95 12.21 2.58 -1.36
CA ARG A 95 10.98 3.07 -0.74
C ARG A 95 10.14 1.95 -0.14
N PHE A 96 10.01 0.84 -0.87
CA PHE A 96 9.28 -0.34 -0.45
C PHE A 96 9.94 -1.05 0.75
N LYS A 97 11.27 -1.13 0.76
CA LYS A 97 12.02 -1.67 1.92
C LYS A 97 11.71 -0.87 3.18
N PHE A 98 11.68 0.47 3.10
CA PHE A 98 11.31 1.31 4.23
C PHE A 98 9.88 1.05 4.70
N MET A 99 8.89 0.97 3.79
CA MET A 99 7.50 0.68 4.17
C MET A 99 7.36 -0.66 4.91
N LYS A 100 8.04 -1.71 4.43
CA LYS A 100 8.06 -3.01 5.13
C LYS A 100 8.60 -2.89 6.55
N GLN A 101 9.69 -2.13 6.73
CA GLN A 101 10.28 -1.90 8.05
C GLN A 101 9.33 -1.10 8.95
N PHE A 102 8.67 -0.07 8.40
CA PHE A 102 7.69 0.73 9.10
C PHE A 102 6.51 -0.12 9.60
N PHE A 103 5.83 -0.88 8.74
CA PHE A 103 4.70 -1.71 9.17
C PHE A 103 5.11 -2.84 10.13
N LYS A 104 6.32 -3.40 9.96
CA LYS A 104 6.87 -4.36 10.93
C LYS A 104 7.08 -3.72 12.29
N ARG A 105 7.65 -2.52 12.35
CA ARG A 105 7.85 -1.76 13.61
C ARG A 105 6.50 -1.40 14.23
N LEU A 106 5.59 -0.83 13.45
CA LEU A 106 4.25 -0.44 13.88
C LEU A 106 3.50 -1.61 14.54
N LYS A 107 3.52 -2.79 13.92
CA LYS A 107 2.91 -3.99 14.50
C LYS A 107 3.45 -4.29 15.90
N ARG A 108 4.78 -4.27 16.05
CA ARG A 108 5.44 -4.56 17.33
C ARG A 108 5.12 -3.52 18.40
N GLU A 109 5.06 -2.24 18.03
CA GLU A 109 4.66 -1.15 18.93
C GLU A 109 3.20 -1.30 19.38
N ILE A 110 2.29 -1.62 18.45
CA ILE A 110 0.87 -1.89 18.78
C ILE A 110 0.73 -3.08 19.73
N ASN A 111 1.58 -4.09 19.58
CA ASN A 111 1.62 -5.27 20.44
C ASN A 111 2.33 -5.03 21.78
N GLY A 112 2.94 -3.87 22.01
CA GLY A 112 3.74 -3.58 23.20
C GLY A 112 5.04 -4.40 23.31
N GLU A 113 5.59 -4.84 22.17
CA GLU A 113 6.83 -5.64 22.14
C GLU A 113 8.11 -4.80 22.23
N ILE A 114 8.00 -3.47 22.06
CA ILE A 114 9.10 -2.48 22.06
C ILE A 114 8.64 -1.10 22.53
#